data_AF-A0A166D1Z2-F1
#
_entry.id   AF-A0A166D1Z2-F1
#
_cell.length_a   1.000
_cell.length_b   1.000
_cell.length_c   1.000
_cell.angle_alpha   90.00
_cell.angle_beta   90.00
_cell.angle_gamma   90.00
#
_symmetry.space_group_name_H-M   'P 1'
#
loop_
_entity.id
_entity.type
_entity.pdbx_description
1 polymer ?
#
loop_
_entity_poly.entity_id
_entity_poly.type
_entity_poly.pdbx_seq_one_letter_code
_entity_poly.pdbx_strand_id
1 'polypeptide(L)'
;MATYTHDDHPLDMDLAKVQEIARLQSEFSLTRYHYLRAAVTGVYEIKLLPPTSPTALPNLREGFDFSAYTDYKLEPLVGMKLHLKADGSFSIHSEDLDYYKGLLFHGWKTREGGILYAVGEERPFWNMVLSYNSPKKTMGIKAWDKLLEEWKAADFAKDVIPCMFFATQFGCMDPSCSFKHDAEAAKKDKDLVYAFRRAQVGKLTEEDIKSFPLDANAAECSPADDGWTFEHIQGYIEDPEPPVCWNFSCVVLEENPDAARHLQACSRCKFTTYCSARCQKLHWREHKKDCHPFEQIIHDDELWSNHFGLRKGLQSSGSYIKDDGVSPPSYSFGSR
;
A
#
# COMPACT_ATOMS: atom_id res chain seq x y z
N MET A 1 -0.25 -12.86 -24.42
CA MET A 1 -0.60 -11.99 -23.27
C MET A 1 0.36 -12.33 -22.16
N ALA A 2 1.04 -11.34 -21.58
CA ALA A 2 1.86 -11.60 -20.41
C ALA A 2 0.91 -11.82 -19.23
N THR A 3 0.81 -13.06 -18.74
CA THR A 3 0.14 -13.37 -17.48
C THR A 3 1.19 -13.25 -16.38
N TYR A 4 1.13 -12.17 -15.62
CA TYR A 4 1.79 -12.11 -14.32
C TYR A 4 0.82 -12.69 -13.30
N THR A 5 1.16 -13.82 -12.71
CA THR A 5 0.43 -14.43 -11.61
C THR A 5 1.43 -14.67 -10.49
N HIS A 6 1.14 -14.19 -9.29
CA HIS A 6 2.02 -14.38 -8.13
C HIS A 6 2.19 -15.85 -7.75
N ASP A 7 1.23 -16.71 -8.14
CA ASP A 7 1.25 -18.16 -7.95
C ASP A 7 0.45 -18.84 -9.07
N ASP A 8 0.75 -20.12 -9.35
CA ASP A 8 0.00 -21.03 -10.23
C ASP A 8 -1.38 -21.37 -9.61
N HIS A 9 -2.25 -20.38 -9.43
CA HIS A 9 -3.64 -20.63 -9.09
C HIS A 9 -4.43 -20.90 -10.36
N PRO A 10 -4.85 -22.16 -10.62
CA PRO A 10 -5.90 -22.40 -11.59
C PRO A 10 -7.15 -21.80 -10.98
N LEU A 11 -7.55 -20.63 -11.48
CA LEU A 11 -8.92 -20.18 -11.28
C LEU A 11 -9.79 -21.22 -11.99
N ASP A 12 -10.30 -22.19 -11.22
CA ASP A 12 -11.44 -23.03 -11.58
C ASP A 12 -12.71 -22.15 -11.62
N MET A 13 -12.62 -21.08 -12.39
CA MET A 13 -13.69 -20.15 -12.66
C MET A 13 -14.21 -20.46 -14.05
N ASP A 14 -15.52 -20.56 -14.14
CA ASP A 14 -16.19 -20.60 -15.43
C ASP A 14 -15.81 -19.37 -16.26
N LEU A 15 -15.68 -19.57 -17.57
CA LEU A 15 -15.26 -18.55 -18.54
C LEU A 15 -16.17 -17.32 -18.48
N ALA A 16 -17.48 -17.50 -18.27
CA ALA A 16 -18.42 -16.39 -18.15
C ALA A 16 -18.10 -15.51 -16.93
N LYS A 17 -17.67 -16.10 -15.82
CA LYS A 17 -17.26 -15.37 -14.62
C LYS A 17 -15.95 -14.60 -14.85
N VAL A 18 -14.98 -15.19 -15.53
CA VAL A 18 -13.72 -14.52 -15.91
C VAL A 18 -14.02 -13.30 -16.80
N GLN A 19 -14.89 -13.45 -17.80
CA GLN A 19 -15.29 -12.37 -18.70
C GLN A 19 -16.00 -11.24 -17.95
N GLU A 20 -16.88 -11.56 -17.00
CA GLU A 20 -17.56 -10.54 -16.20
C GLU A 20 -16.59 -9.81 -15.27
N ILE A 21 -15.65 -10.51 -14.63
CA ILE A 21 -14.61 -9.86 -13.81
C ILE A 21 -13.73 -8.97 -14.69
N ALA A 22 -13.31 -9.44 -15.87
CA ALA A 22 -12.53 -8.67 -16.83
C ALA A 22 -13.23 -7.36 -17.23
N ARG A 23 -14.53 -7.43 -17.54
CA ARG A 23 -15.37 -6.26 -17.85
C ARG A 23 -15.39 -5.27 -16.68
N LEU A 24 -15.64 -5.76 -15.47
CA LEU A 24 -15.68 -4.93 -14.25
C LEU A 24 -14.32 -4.31 -13.93
N GLN A 25 -13.22 -5.04 -14.10
CA GLN A 25 -11.86 -4.49 -13.97
C GLN A 25 -11.64 -3.35 -14.98
N SER A 26 -11.97 -3.57 -16.25
CA SER A 26 -11.80 -2.59 -17.31
C SER A 26 -12.59 -1.29 -17.05
N GLU A 27 -13.88 -1.41 -16.68
CA GLU A 27 -14.74 -0.28 -16.32
C GLU A 27 -14.22 0.50 -15.11
N PHE A 28 -13.73 -0.22 -14.10
CA PHE A 28 -13.21 0.39 -12.89
C PHE A 28 -11.90 1.14 -13.16
N SER A 29 -10.95 0.53 -13.86
CA SER A 29 -9.70 1.19 -14.24
C SER A 29 -9.95 2.40 -15.14
N LEU A 30 -10.90 2.31 -16.08
CA LEU A 30 -11.27 3.44 -16.94
C LEU A 30 -11.84 4.60 -16.12
N THR A 31 -12.74 4.32 -15.18
CA THR A 31 -13.32 5.35 -14.30
C THR A 31 -12.24 6.03 -13.46
N ARG A 32 -11.33 5.26 -12.85
CA ARG A 32 -10.20 5.79 -12.06
C ARG A 32 -9.22 6.61 -12.91
N TYR A 33 -8.96 6.16 -14.14
CA TYR A 33 -8.15 6.90 -15.11
C TYR A 33 -8.74 8.28 -15.41
N HIS A 34 -10.06 8.39 -15.58
CA HIS A 34 -10.69 9.68 -15.86
C HIS A 34 -10.71 10.61 -14.64
N TYR A 35 -10.92 10.07 -13.42
CA TYR A 35 -10.71 10.86 -12.20
C TYR A 35 -9.27 11.39 -12.09
N LEU A 36 -8.28 10.53 -12.34
CA LEU A 36 -6.87 10.93 -12.34
C LEU A 36 -6.59 12.00 -13.39
N ARG A 37 -7.13 11.85 -14.60
CA ARG A 37 -6.93 12.82 -15.69
C ARG A 37 -7.54 14.17 -15.32
N ALA A 38 -8.80 14.20 -14.88
CA ALA A 38 -9.47 15.42 -14.44
C ALA A 38 -8.70 16.10 -13.29
N ALA A 39 -8.21 15.33 -12.33
CA ALA A 39 -7.39 15.80 -11.22
C ALA A 39 -6.09 16.45 -11.71
N VAL A 40 -5.36 15.79 -12.61
CA VAL A 40 -4.04 16.19 -13.09
C VAL A 40 -4.10 17.37 -14.06
N THR A 41 -5.22 17.54 -14.77
CA THR A 41 -5.52 18.71 -15.61
C THR A 41 -6.17 19.86 -14.84
N GLY A 42 -6.52 19.66 -13.57
CA GLY A 42 -7.21 20.67 -12.75
C GLY A 42 -8.64 20.97 -13.22
N VAL A 43 -9.31 20.02 -13.90
CA VAL A 43 -10.67 20.19 -14.43
C VAL A 43 -11.66 19.66 -13.38
N TYR A 44 -11.74 20.38 -12.27
CA TYR A 44 -12.66 20.13 -11.17
C TYR A 44 -12.89 21.43 -10.36
N GLU A 45 -13.97 21.47 -9.60
CA GLU A 45 -14.24 22.52 -8.62
C GLU A 45 -14.37 21.92 -7.23
N ILE A 46 -13.84 22.61 -6.22
CA ILE A 46 -14.05 22.19 -4.83
C ILE A 46 -15.28 22.90 -4.29
N LYS A 47 -16.27 22.11 -3.87
CA LYS A 47 -17.55 22.62 -3.36
C LYS A 47 -17.89 21.97 -2.04
N LEU A 48 -18.72 22.65 -1.24
CA LEU A 48 -19.46 22.01 -0.17
C LEU A 48 -20.59 21.20 -0.81
N LEU A 49 -20.46 19.88 -0.76
CA LEU A 49 -21.41 18.97 -1.39
C LEU A 49 -22.27 18.29 -0.33
N PRO A 50 -23.58 18.10 -0.59
CA PRO A 50 -24.44 17.36 0.32
C PRO A 50 -23.95 15.91 0.44
N PRO A 51 -24.06 15.28 1.62
CA PRO A 51 -23.74 13.88 1.76
C PRO A 51 -24.63 13.03 0.86
N THR A 52 -24.06 11.96 0.28
CA THR A 52 -24.81 10.98 -0.54
C THR A 52 -25.74 10.10 0.28
N SER A 53 -25.49 9.95 1.59
CA SER A 53 -26.33 9.16 2.50
C SER A 53 -27.05 10.05 3.51
N PRO A 54 -28.35 9.82 3.76
CA PRO A 54 -29.10 10.51 4.82
C PRO A 54 -28.60 10.17 6.23
N THR A 55 -27.78 9.13 6.39
CA THR A 55 -27.16 8.76 7.68
C THR A 55 -25.77 9.36 7.89
N ALA A 56 -25.19 10.01 6.89
CA ALA A 56 -23.92 10.69 7.06
C ALA A 56 -24.09 11.89 8.01
N LEU A 57 -23.05 12.22 8.76
CA LEU A 57 -23.07 13.38 9.66
C LEU A 57 -23.55 14.62 8.88
N PRO A 58 -24.47 15.43 9.45
CA PRO A 58 -25.14 16.53 8.75
C PRO A 58 -24.21 17.69 8.36
N ASN A 59 -22.92 17.58 8.67
CA ASN A 59 -21.95 18.61 8.34
C ASN A 59 -21.57 18.47 6.87
N LEU A 60 -21.91 19.49 6.07
CA LEU A 60 -21.37 19.65 4.73
C LEU A 60 -19.85 19.55 4.79
N ARG A 61 -19.29 18.71 3.93
CA ARG A 61 -17.85 18.56 3.76
C ARG A 61 -17.48 18.97 2.35
N GLU A 62 -16.21 19.33 2.17
CA GLU A 62 -15.70 19.59 0.84
C GLU A 62 -15.75 18.32 -0.02
N GLY A 63 -15.83 18.55 -1.31
CA GLY A 63 -15.82 17.51 -2.32
C GLY A 63 -15.39 18.06 -3.66
N PHE A 64 -15.11 17.17 -4.61
CA PHE A 64 -14.71 17.50 -5.96
C PHE A 64 -15.91 17.34 -6.89
N ASP A 65 -16.29 18.44 -7.54
CA ASP A 65 -17.26 18.48 -8.62
C ASP A 65 -16.51 18.42 -9.96
N PHE A 66 -16.81 17.39 -10.75
CA PHE A 66 -16.19 17.14 -12.06
C PHE A 66 -17.10 17.51 -13.23
N SER A 67 -18.15 18.31 -13.02
CA SER A 67 -19.09 18.70 -14.08
C SER A 67 -18.46 19.42 -15.28
N ALA A 68 -17.30 20.06 -15.08
CA ALA A 68 -16.53 20.67 -16.17
C ALA A 68 -15.75 19.65 -17.02
N TYR A 69 -15.57 18.42 -16.52
CA TYR A 69 -14.87 17.35 -17.22
C TYR A 69 -15.82 16.61 -18.17
N THR A 70 -15.56 16.67 -19.48
CA THR A 70 -16.50 16.21 -20.51
C THR A 70 -16.10 14.93 -21.22
N ASP A 71 -14.84 14.51 -21.13
CA ASP A 71 -14.35 13.28 -21.78
C ASP A 71 -15.02 12.01 -21.23
N TYR A 72 -15.48 12.05 -19.97
CA TYR A 72 -16.13 10.95 -19.29
C TYR A 72 -17.05 11.49 -18.19
N LYS A 73 -18.23 10.87 -18.03
CA LYS A 73 -19.15 11.25 -16.96
C LYS A 73 -18.58 10.78 -15.62
N LEU A 74 -18.13 11.73 -14.81
CA LEU A 74 -17.65 11.48 -13.45
C LEU A 74 -18.71 11.92 -12.43
N GLU A 75 -18.92 11.07 -11.42
CA GLU A 75 -19.74 11.45 -10.27
C GLU A 75 -18.91 12.33 -9.32
N PRO A 76 -19.54 13.28 -8.61
CA PRO A 76 -18.82 14.09 -7.65
C PRO A 76 -18.29 13.25 -6.49
N LEU A 77 -17.10 13.59 -6.01
CA LEU A 77 -16.53 12.98 -4.81
C LEU A 77 -16.95 13.82 -3.60
N VAL A 78 -17.70 13.22 -2.67
CA VAL A 78 -18.29 13.93 -1.53
C VAL A 78 -17.67 13.49 -0.21
N GLY A 79 -17.89 14.26 0.87
CA GLY A 79 -17.55 13.81 2.22
C GLY A 79 -16.05 13.88 2.57
N MET A 80 -15.25 14.52 1.73
CA MET A 80 -13.80 14.54 1.87
C MET A 80 -13.35 15.50 2.96
N LYS A 81 -12.29 15.13 3.67
CA LYS A 81 -11.59 16.02 4.61
C LYS A 81 -10.38 16.60 3.90
N LEU A 82 -10.55 17.79 3.32
CA LEU A 82 -9.51 18.48 2.56
C LEU A 82 -8.79 19.48 3.45
N HIS A 83 -7.47 19.61 3.26
CA HIS A 83 -6.64 20.55 4.00
C HIS A 83 -6.51 21.87 3.22
N LEU A 84 -7.58 22.66 3.21
CA LEU A 84 -7.62 23.97 2.56
C LEU A 84 -7.04 25.05 3.49
N LYS A 85 -6.27 26.00 2.95
CA LYS A 85 -5.88 27.20 3.69
C LYS A 85 -7.03 28.20 3.74
N ALA A 86 -6.97 29.11 4.72
CA ALA A 86 -7.98 30.17 4.91
C ALA A 86 -8.09 31.13 3.71
N ASP A 87 -7.02 31.28 2.92
CA ASP A 87 -6.99 32.08 1.69
C ASP A 87 -7.52 31.32 0.46
N GLY A 88 -8.01 30.09 0.65
CA GLY A 88 -8.44 29.21 -0.43
C GLY A 88 -7.28 28.57 -1.21
N SER A 89 -6.03 28.84 -0.83
CA SER A 89 -4.87 28.25 -1.51
C SER A 89 -4.64 26.80 -1.10
N PHE A 90 -4.22 26.01 -2.08
CA PHE A 90 -3.89 24.60 -1.91
C PHE A 90 -2.43 24.49 -1.49
N SER A 91 -2.17 24.48 -0.20
CA SER A 91 -0.80 24.23 0.26
C SER A 91 -0.84 23.36 1.48
N ILE A 92 -0.67 22.07 1.23
CA ILE A 92 -0.46 21.07 2.26
C ILE A 92 0.91 21.31 2.89
N HIS A 93 0.95 21.24 4.21
CA HIS A 93 2.20 21.28 4.96
C HIS A 93 3.07 20.07 4.57
N SER A 94 4.39 20.20 4.49
CA SER A 94 5.23 19.06 4.08
C SER A 94 5.02 17.83 4.95
N GLU A 95 4.81 18.02 6.25
CA GLU A 95 4.54 16.94 7.21
C GLU A 95 3.21 16.19 6.93
N ASP A 96 2.16 16.91 6.49
CA ASP A 96 0.90 16.27 6.09
C ASP A 96 1.11 15.43 4.82
N LEU A 97 1.96 15.90 3.91
CA LEU A 97 2.30 15.17 2.69
C LEU A 97 3.05 13.87 3.03
N ASP A 98 4.04 13.93 3.92
CA ASP A 98 4.76 12.76 4.42
C ASP A 98 3.83 11.75 5.10
N TYR A 99 2.87 12.23 5.89
CA TYR A 99 1.84 11.39 6.48
C TYR A 99 0.98 10.67 5.42
N TYR A 100 0.53 11.38 4.39
CA TYR A 100 -0.28 10.78 3.32
C TYR A 100 0.48 9.78 2.46
N LYS A 101 1.78 10.04 2.23
CA LYS A 101 2.67 9.05 1.59
C LYS A 101 2.73 7.77 2.43
N GLY A 102 2.96 7.88 3.73
CA GLY A 102 2.97 6.72 4.62
C GLY A 102 1.68 5.90 4.54
N LEU A 103 0.52 6.58 4.57
CA LEU A 103 -0.79 5.89 4.48
C LEU A 103 -1.01 5.13 3.17
N LEU A 104 -0.47 5.63 2.06
CA LEU A 104 -0.62 5.00 0.75
C LEU A 104 0.40 3.89 0.53
N PHE A 105 1.69 4.17 0.72
CA PHE A 105 2.77 3.33 0.19
C PHE A 105 3.30 2.30 1.17
N HIS A 106 2.98 2.44 2.45
CA HIS A 106 3.15 1.29 3.34
C HIS A 106 2.08 0.22 3.06
N GLY A 107 1.02 0.54 2.31
CA GLY A 107 0.01 -0.41 1.87
C GLY A 107 0.41 -1.20 0.64
N TRP A 108 0.44 -2.53 0.78
CA TRP A 108 0.73 -3.43 -0.34
C TRP A 108 -0.27 -3.27 -1.50
N LYS A 109 -1.53 -2.94 -1.22
CA LYS A 109 -2.55 -2.75 -2.27
C LYS A 109 -2.28 -1.55 -3.16
N THR A 110 -1.84 -0.44 -2.59
CA THR A 110 -1.46 0.75 -3.36
C THR A 110 -0.20 0.50 -4.17
N ARG A 111 0.73 -0.30 -3.65
CA ARG A 111 1.94 -0.68 -4.38
C ARG A 111 1.63 -1.55 -5.59
N GLU A 112 0.85 -2.61 -5.41
CA GLU A 112 0.43 -3.49 -6.51
C GLU A 112 -0.50 -2.78 -7.50
N GLY A 113 -1.43 -1.98 -6.99
CA GLY A 113 -2.42 -1.29 -7.79
C GLY A 113 -1.98 0.05 -8.37
N GLY A 114 -0.82 0.55 -7.93
CA GLY A 114 -0.25 1.82 -8.36
C GLY A 114 -1.17 3.03 -8.17
N ILE A 115 -0.93 4.06 -8.99
CA ILE A 115 -1.63 5.35 -8.90
C ILE A 115 -3.15 5.22 -9.16
N LEU A 116 -3.58 4.28 -10.01
CA LEU A 116 -5.01 4.09 -10.29
C LEU A 116 -5.76 3.49 -9.10
N TYR A 117 -5.12 2.59 -8.34
CA TYR A 117 -5.68 2.12 -7.08
C TYR A 117 -5.77 3.27 -6.06
N ALA A 118 -4.71 4.08 -5.97
CA ALA A 118 -4.66 5.20 -5.05
C ALA A 118 -5.74 6.26 -5.29
N VAL A 119 -6.23 6.44 -6.52
CA VAL A 119 -7.40 7.31 -6.81
C VAL A 119 -8.64 6.91 -5.98
N GLY A 120 -8.74 5.63 -5.59
CA GLY A 120 -9.75 5.12 -4.67
C GLY A 120 -9.53 5.41 -3.19
N GLU A 121 -8.33 5.78 -2.80
CA GLU A 121 -7.98 6.14 -1.44
C GLU A 121 -8.35 7.62 -1.20
N GLU A 122 -9.63 7.84 -0.88
CA GLU A 122 -10.30 9.14 -0.94
C GLU A 122 -9.57 10.28 -0.23
N ARG A 123 -9.07 10.08 0.98
CA ARG A 123 -8.42 11.17 1.73
C ARG A 123 -6.97 11.40 1.33
N PRO A 124 -6.06 10.40 1.41
CA PRO A 124 -4.64 10.67 1.20
C PRO A 124 -4.34 11.11 -0.23
N PHE A 125 -4.86 10.39 -1.22
CA PHE A 125 -4.58 10.67 -2.62
C PHE A 125 -5.07 12.06 -3.06
N TRP A 126 -6.31 12.41 -2.71
CA TRP A 126 -6.89 13.68 -3.15
C TRP A 126 -6.25 14.88 -2.46
N ASN A 127 -5.78 14.75 -1.22
CA ASN A 127 -4.93 15.77 -0.63
C ASN A 127 -3.61 15.90 -1.43
N MET A 128 -2.93 14.81 -1.76
CA MET A 128 -1.70 14.87 -2.59
C MET A 128 -1.94 15.52 -3.97
N VAL A 129 -3.11 15.30 -4.59
CA VAL A 129 -3.53 15.99 -5.83
C VAL A 129 -3.62 17.51 -5.64
N LEU A 130 -4.14 18.00 -4.51
CA LEU A 130 -4.18 19.44 -4.22
C LEU A 130 -2.77 20.02 -4.13
N SER A 131 -1.83 19.29 -3.54
CA SER A 131 -0.42 19.65 -3.52
C SER A 131 0.17 19.71 -4.94
N TYR A 132 -0.15 18.73 -5.80
CA TYR A 132 0.28 18.72 -7.19
C TYR A 132 -0.29 19.87 -8.02
N ASN A 133 -1.53 20.30 -7.76
CA ASN A 133 -2.11 21.45 -8.45
C ASN A 133 -1.67 22.81 -7.89
N SER A 134 -1.06 22.83 -6.72
CA SER A 134 -0.43 24.03 -6.14
C SER A 134 0.79 24.53 -6.94
N PRO A 135 1.37 25.70 -6.60
CA PRO A 135 2.64 26.14 -7.18
C PRO A 135 3.81 25.15 -6.99
N LYS A 136 3.74 24.23 -6.01
CA LYS A 136 4.81 23.24 -5.77
C LYS A 136 4.90 22.15 -6.84
N LYS A 137 3.80 21.87 -7.56
CA LYS A 137 3.73 20.85 -8.63
C LYS A 137 4.26 19.47 -8.23
N THR A 138 3.94 19.03 -7.01
CA THR A 138 4.38 17.73 -6.50
C THR A 138 3.30 17.03 -5.68
N MET A 139 3.17 15.72 -5.85
CA MET A 139 2.44 14.82 -4.96
C MET A 139 3.29 14.38 -3.76
N GLY A 140 4.55 14.80 -3.69
CA GLY A 140 5.52 14.41 -2.67
C GLY A 140 6.30 13.14 -3.02
N ILE A 141 6.01 12.53 -4.18
CA ILE A 141 6.60 11.27 -4.62
C ILE A 141 7.16 11.47 -6.01
N LYS A 142 8.49 11.50 -6.10
CA LYS A 142 9.21 11.80 -7.33
C LYS A 142 8.84 10.87 -8.48
N ALA A 143 8.64 9.57 -8.18
CA ALA A 143 8.23 8.59 -9.18
C ALA A 143 6.85 8.91 -9.80
N TRP A 144 5.89 9.36 -8.97
CA TRP A 144 4.58 9.77 -9.46
C TRP A 144 4.60 11.12 -10.16
N ASP A 145 5.36 12.08 -9.66
CA ASP A 145 5.52 13.37 -10.34
C ASP A 145 6.06 13.18 -11.76
N LYS A 146 7.12 12.36 -11.88
CA LYS A 146 7.69 11.95 -13.17
C LYS A 146 6.67 11.22 -14.05
N LEU A 147 5.96 10.22 -13.50
CA LEU A 147 4.92 9.50 -14.23
C LEU A 147 3.86 10.45 -14.79
N LEU A 148 3.39 11.42 -14.00
CA LEU A 148 2.37 12.38 -14.41
C LEU A 148 2.89 13.34 -15.49
N GLU A 149 4.15 13.74 -15.42
CA GLU A 149 4.80 14.55 -16.47
C GLU A 149 4.94 13.78 -17.78
N GLU A 150 5.43 12.55 -17.73
CA GLU A 150 5.55 11.66 -18.90
C GLU A 150 4.18 11.37 -19.51
N TRP A 151 3.17 11.11 -18.67
CA TRP A 151 1.81 10.85 -19.10
C TRP A 151 1.15 12.07 -19.76
N LYS A 152 1.38 13.28 -19.24
CA LYS A 152 0.98 14.54 -19.91
C LYS A 152 1.66 14.71 -21.26
N ALA A 153 2.96 14.44 -21.34
CA ALA A 153 3.73 14.53 -22.58
C ALA A 153 3.26 13.52 -23.63
N ALA A 154 2.72 12.38 -23.20
CA ALA A 154 2.12 11.35 -24.04
C ALA A 154 0.62 11.58 -24.34
N ASP A 155 0.11 12.80 -24.18
CA ASP A 155 -1.31 13.15 -24.37
C ASP A 155 -2.27 12.21 -23.61
N PHE A 156 -1.89 11.90 -22.37
CA PHE A 156 -2.64 11.03 -21.47
C PHE A 156 -2.86 9.60 -21.99
N ALA A 157 -1.96 9.05 -22.82
CA ALA A 157 -2.03 7.67 -23.28
C ALA A 157 -2.16 6.66 -22.12
N LYS A 158 -3.07 5.68 -22.26
CA LYS A 158 -3.42 4.73 -21.17
C LYS A 158 -2.30 3.73 -20.88
N ASP A 159 -1.51 3.38 -21.90
CA ASP A 159 -0.40 2.44 -21.82
C ASP A 159 0.85 2.99 -21.11
N VAL A 160 0.83 4.27 -20.72
CA VAL A 160 1.82 4.87 -19.81
C VAL A 160 1.48 4.55 -18.35
N ILE A 161 0.19 4.43 -18.00
CA ILE A 161 -0.27 4.23 -16.63
C ILE A 161 -0.31 2.73 -16.30
N PRO A 162 0.31 2.27 -15.20
CA PRO A 162 0.21 0.88 -14.74
C PRO A 162 -1.23 0.42 -14.53
N CYS A 163 -1.55 -0.80 -14.99
CA CYS A 163 -2.82 -1.43 -14.67
C CYS A 163 -2.89 -1.77 -13.18
N MET A 164 -3.92 -1.26 -12.49
CA MET A 164 -4.11 -1.50 -11.05
C MET A 164 -4.46 -2.94 -10.65
N PHE A 165 -4.76 -3.82 -11.62
CA PHE A 165 -5.06 -5.22 -11.35
C PHE A 165 -3.91 -6.15 -11.71
N PHE A 166 -2.99 -5.70 -12.56
CA PHE A 166 -1.98 -6.57 -13.16
C PHE A 166 -1.05 -7.21 -12.13
N ALA A 167 -0.59 -6.44 -11.15
CA ALA A 167 0.28 -6.94 -10.09
C ALA A 167 -0.50 -7.48 -8.88
N THR A 168 -1.82 -7.65 -8.95
CA THR A 168 -2.60 -8.25 -7.85
C THR A 168 -2.52 -9.77 -7.88
N GLN A 169 -2.90 -10.44 -6.78
CA GLN A 169 -2.96 -11.91 -6.72
C GLN A 169 -3.75 -12.54 -7.88
N PHE A 170 -4.82 -11.89 -8.34
CA PHE A 170 -5.67 -12.40 -9.42
C PHE A 170 -5.27 -11.91 -10.82
N GLY A 171 -4.32 -10.98 -10.90
CA GLY A 171 -3.91 -10.35 -12.15
C GLY A 171 -5.01 -9.54 -12.85
N CYS A 172 -4.65 -8.99 -14.01
CA CYS A 172 -5.61 -8.38 -14.92
C CYS A 172 -6.24 -9.48 -15.79
N MET A 173 -7.57 -9.58 -15.75
CA MET A 173 -8.35 -10.55 -16.53
C MET A 173 -8.81 -10.00 -17.88
N ASP A 174 -8.60 -8.70 -18.16
CA ASP A 174 -8.93 -8.09 -19.44
C ASP A 174 -7.83 -8.39 -20.49
N PRO A 175 -8.09 -9.26 -21.49
CA PRO A 175 -7.13 -9.58 -22.54
C PRO A 175 -6.78 -8.38 -23.43
N SER A 176 -7.65 -7.36 -23.43
CA SER A 176 -7.55 -6.13 -24.21
C SER A 176 -7.23 -4.91 -23.34
N CYS A 177 -6.74 -5.12 -22.12
CA CYS A 177 -6.39 -4.05 -21.19
C CYS A 177 -5.50 -3.01 -21.87
N SER A 178 -5.96 -1.76 -21.87
CA SER A 178 -5.23 -0.64 -22.48
C SER A 178 -4.16 -0.02 -21.57
N PHE A 179 -4.01 -0.52 -20.36
CA PHE A 179 -3.08 -0.01 -19.36
C PHE A 179 -1.77 -0.80 -19.36
N LYS A 180 -0.69 -0.21 -18.83
CA LYS A 180 0.64 -0.81 -18.84
C LYS A 180 0.68 -2.10 -18.01
N HIS A 181 1.14 -3.19 -18.61
CA HIS A 181 1.47 -4.45 -17.95
C HIS A 181 2.99 -4.64 -17.95
N ASP A 182 3.64 -4.38 -16.82
CA ASP A 182 5.09 -4.43 -16.66
C ASP A 182 5.46 -5.52 -15.65
N ALA A 183 5.71 -6.74 -16.15
CA ALA A 183 5.95 -7.91 -15.31
C ALA A 183 7.27 -7.79 -14.52
N GLU A 184 8.29 -7.17 -15.10
CA GLU A 184 9.58 -6.98 -14.44
C GLU A 184 9.46 -5.98 -13.29
N ALA A 185 8.79 -4.85 -13.52
CA ALA A 185 8.54 -3.87 -12.48
C ALA A 185 7.66 -4.45 -11.35
N ALA A 186 6.60 -5.20 -11.69
CA ALA A 186 5.72 -5.85 -10.72
C ALA A 186 6.49 -6.86 -9.86
N LYS A 187 7.31 -7.72 -10.49
CA LYS A 187 8.16 -8.68 -9.77
C LYS A 187 9.15 -7.97 -8.84
N LYS A 188 9.84 -6.95 -9.34
CA LYS A 188 10.82 -6.18 -8.56
C LYS A 188 10.17 -5.54 -7.33
N ASP A 189 8.98 -4.97 -7.47
CA ASP A 189 8.26 -4.38 -6.34
C ASP A 189 7.82 -5.44 -5.32
N LYS A 190 7.36 -6.61 -5.78
CA LYS A 190 6.98 -7.71 -4.87
C LYS A 190 8.20 -8.28 -4.13
N ASP A 191 9.32 -8.45 -4.80
CA ASP A 191 10.58 -8.88 -4.18
C ASP A 191 11.03 -7.88 -3.10
N LEU A 192 10.88 -6.57 -3.37
CA LEU A 192 11.13 -5.51 -2.40
C LEU A 192 10.19 -5.59 -1.18
N VAL A 193 8.90 -5.86 -1.38
CA VAL A 193 7.95 -6.09 -0.28
C VAL A 193 8.38 -7.30 0.55
N TYR A 194 8.78 -8.41 -0.07
CA TYR A 194 9.22 -9.60 0.64
C TYR A 194 10.50 -9.38 1.43
N ALA A 195 11.47 -8.65 0.87
CA ALA A 195 12.68 -8.26 1.57
C ALA A 195 12.35 -7.39 2.80
N PHE A 196 11.47 -6.40 2.64
CA PHE A 196 11.01 -5.55 3.75
C PHE A 196 10.33 -6.35 4.87
N ARG A 197 9.47 -7.30 4.50
CA ARG A 197 8.83 -8.21 5.46
C ARG A 197 9.86 -9.07 6.19
N ARG A 198 10.87 -9.58 5.47
CA ARG A 198 11.99 -10.32 6.05
C ARG A 198 12.84 -9.45 6.99
N ALA A 199 13.05 -8.17 6.66
CA ALA A 199 13.73 -7.21 7.54
C ALA A 199 12.95 -7.02 8.85
N GLN A 200 11.64 -6.76 8.79
CA GLN A 200 10.80 -6.58 9.99
C GLN A 200 10.80 -7.78 10.94
N VAL A 201 11.03 -8.99 10.43
CA VAL A 201 11.09 -10.22 11.24
C VAL A 201 12.53 -10.65 11.56
N GLY A 202 13.52 -9.85 11.16
CA GLY A 202 14.94 -10.11 11.35
C GLY A 202 15.47 -11.38 10.69
N LYS A 203 15.04 -11.59 9.44
CA LYS A 203 15.35 -12.76 8.60
C LYS A 203 15.69 -12.39 7.16
N LEU A 204 16.35 -11.25 6.93
CA LEU A 204 16.92 -10.96 5.62
C LEU A 204 17.84 -12.10 5.17
N THR A 205 17.75 -12.45 3.90
CA THR A 205 18.62 -13.44 3.26
C THR A 205 19.90 -12.78 2.73
N GLU A 206 20.91 -13.57 2.40
CA GLU A 206 22.11 -13.05 1.72
C GLU A 206 21.81 -12.42 0.36
N GLU A 207 20.78 -12.93 -0.34
CA GLU A 207 20.34 -12.39 -1.62
C GLU A 207 19.66 -11.03 -1.46
N ASP A 208 18.84 -10.88 -0.41
CA ASP A 208 18.29 -9.57 -0.06
C ASP A 208 19.43 -8.58 0.19
N ILE A 209 20.35 -8.90 1.10
CA ILE A 209 21.46 -7.99 1.44
C ILE A 209 22.27 -7.57 0.20
N LYS A 210 22.51 -8.49 -0.74
CA LYS A 210 23.20 -8.19 -2.01
C LYS A 210 22.38 -7.30 -2.94
N SER A 211 21.05 -7.41 -2.91
CA SER A 211 20.13 -6.64 -3.75
C SER A 211 19.90 -5.21 -3.24
N PHE A 212 20.32 -4.92 -2.00
CA PHE A 212 20.17 -3.62 -1.33
C PHE A 212 21.54 -3.04 -0.94
N PRO A 213 22.41 -2.69 -1.91
CA PRO A 213 23.72 -2.13 -1.57
C PRO A 213 23.54 -0.75 -0.90
N LEU A 214 24.38 -0.45 0.10
CA LEU A 214 24.24 0.72 0.96
C LEU A 214 24.40 2.07 0.22
N ASP A 215 25.03 2.07 -0.95
CA ASP A 215 25.27 3.24 -1.79
C ASP A 215 24.22 3.45 -2.89
N ALA A 216 23.23 2.56 -3.02
CA ALA A 216 22.17 2.71 -4.02
C ALA A 216 21.23 3.87 -3.69
N ASN A 217 20.78 4.56 -4.74
CA ASN A 217 19.74 5.58 -4.65
C ASN A 217 18.37 4.90 -4.48
N ALA A 218 17.81 5.00 -3.27
CA ALA A 218 16.53 4.43 -2.90
C ALA A 218 15.38 4.82 -3.86
N ALA A 219 15.36 6.09 -4.31
CA ALA A 219 14.33 6.63 -5.19
C ALA A 219 14.39 6.06 -6.63
N GLU A 220 15.51 5.48 -7.04
CA GLU A 220 15.65 4.79 -8.33
C GLU A 220 15.33 3.29 -8.22
N CYS A 221 15.44 2.74 -7.02
CA CYS A 221 15.30 1.32 -6.78
C CYS A 221 13.85 0.89 -6.57
N SER A 222 13.00 1.79 -6.10
CA SER A 222 11.58 1.54 -5.85
C SER A 222 10.72 2.39 -6.80
N PRO A 223 10.30 1.87 -7.96
CA PRO A 223 9.52 2.63 -8.92
C PRO A 223 8.12 2.99 -8.41
N ALA A 224 7.65 2.29 -7.37
CA ALA A 224 6.32 2.45 -6.82
C ALA A 224 6.27 3.31 -5.56
N ASP A 225 7.37 3.58 -4.84
CA ASP A 225 7.38 4.48 -3.67
C ASP A 225 8.49 5.55 -3.79
N ASP A 226 8.69 6.35 -2.74
CA ASP A 226 9.71 7.42 -2.71
C ASP A 226 11.09 6.94 -2.24
N GLY A 227 11.32 5.63 -2.20
CA GLY A 227 12.54 5.00 -1.68
C GLY A 227 12.41 4.51 -0.24
N TRP A 228 11.31 4.84 0.46
CA TRP A 228 11.14 4.55 1.88
C TRP A 228 11.37 3.08 2.25
N THR A 229 10.81 2.14 1.48
CA THR A 229 10.97 0.70 1.77
C THR A 229 12.44 0.29 1.67
N PHE A 230 13.13 0.83 0.68
CA PHE A 230 14.53 0.56 0.42
C PHE A 230 15.40 1.09 1.58
N GLU A 231 15.17 2.33 2.01
CA GLU A 231 15.86 2.94 3.15
C GLU A 231 15.63 2.16 4.44
N HIS A 232 14.43 1.63 4.68
CA HIS A 232 14.14 0.81 5.86
C HIS A 232 14.89 -0.52 5.84
N ILE A 233 15.00 -1.16 4.68
CA ILE A 233 15.79 -2.38 4.53
C ILE A 233 17.28 -2.08 4.77
N GLN A 234 17.81 -1.00 4.17
CA GLN A 234 19.19 -0.59 4.38
C GLN A 234 19.48 -0.26 5.85
N GLY A 235 18.60 0.49 6.51
CA GLY A 235 18.71 0.79 7.94
C GLY A 235 18.76 -0.48 8.78
N TYR A 236 17.95 -1.50 8.44
CA TYR A 236 18.00 -2.80 9.10
C TYR A 236 19.31 -3.57 8.81
N ILE A 237 19.88 -3.44 7.61
CA ILE A 237 21.17 -4.05 7.25
C ILE A 237 22.32 -3.40 8.05
N GLU A 238 22.30 -2.07 8.18
CA GLU A 238 23.32 -1.29 8.88
C GLU A 238 23.25 -1.45 10.40
N ASP A 239 22.04 -1.36 10.96
CA ASP A 239 21.77 -1.40 12.39
C ASP A 239 20.55 -2.29 12.68
N PRO A 240 20.72 -3.63 12.64
CA PRO A 240 19.61 -4.54 12.89
C PRO A 240 19.12 -4.38 14.32
N GLU A 241 17.80 -4.26 14.48
CA GLU A 241 17.19 -4.15 15.81
C GLU A 241 17.64 -5.31 16.71
N PRO A 242 18.03 -5.04 17.97
CA PRO A 242 18.46 -6.09 18.87
C PRO A 242 17.30 -7.05 19.14
N PRO A 243 17.55 -8.36 19.17
CA PRO A 243 16.48 -9.32 19.37
C PRO A 243 15.92 -9.20 20.80
N VAL A 244 14.59 -9.25 20.92
CA VAL A 244 13.87 -9.06 22.19
C VAL A 244 13.20 -10.34 22.67
N CYS A 245 12.87 -10.41 23.96
CA CYS A 245 12.01 -11.47 24.48
C CYS A 245 10.55 -11.02 24.35
N TRP A 246 9.76 -11.75 23.57
CA TRP A 246 8.35 -11.42 23.32
C TRP A 246 7.41 -11.68 24.50
N ASN A 247 7.93 -12.19 25.62
CA ASN A 247 7.19 -12.18 26.86
C ASN A 247 7.35 -10.79 27.51
N PHE A 248 6.33 -9.94 27.42
CA PHE A 248 6.34 -8.57 27.95
C PHE A 248 6.61 -8.48 29.47
N SER A 249 6.45 -9.59 30.20
CA SER A 249 6.78 -9.67 31.63
C SER A 249 8.23 -10.11 31.90
N CYS A 250 9.06 -10.24 30.87
CA CYS A 250 10.42 -10.74 30.99
C CYS A 250 11.44 -9.62 31.22
N VAL A 251 12.06 -9.60 32.40
CA VAL A 251 13.15 -8.67 32.75
C VAL A 251 14.56 -9.20 32.42
N VAL A 252 14.67 -10.44 31.92
CA VAL A 252 15.98 -11.11 31.71
C VAL A 252 16.92 -10.31 30.81
N LEU A 253 16.41 -9.65 29.77
CA LEU A 253 17.25 -8.85 28.87
C LEU A 253 17.65 -7.50 29.46
N GLU A 254 16.86 -6.97 30.41
CA GLU A 254 17.22 -5.76 31.16
C GLU A 254 18.35 -6.06 32.16
N GLU A 255 18.27 -7.20 32.84
CA GLU A 255 19.27 -7.64 33.82
C GLU A 255 20.53 -8.21 33.18
N ASN A 256 20.39 -8.83 32.00
CA ASN A 256 21.48 -9.48 31.27
C ASN A 256 21.33 -9.29 29.75
N PRO A 257 21.84 -8.17 29.19
CA PRO A 257 21.81 -7.91 27.76
C PRO A 257 22.47 -9.00 26.90
N ASP A 258 23.49 -9.70 27.41
CA ASP A 258 24.16 -10.78 26.68
C ASP A 258 23.24 -11.98 26.40
N ALA A 259 22.15 -12.14 27.17
CA ALA A 259 21.14 -13.17 26.92
C ALA A 259 20.42 -13.00 25.57
N ALA A 260 20.50 -11.82 24.94
CA ALA A 260 20.00 -11.58 23.59
C ALA A 260 20.62 -12.56 22.56
N ARG A 261 21.88 -12.96 22.74
CA ARG A 261 22.59 -13.92 21.85
C ARG A 261 22.06 -15.35 21.94
N HIS A 262 21.25 -15.64 22.95
CA HIS A 262 20.72 -16.97 23.24
C HIS A 262 19.20 -17.06 23.13
N LEU A 263 18.56 -16.04 22.53
CA LEU A 263 17.12 -16.07 22.30
C LEU A 263 16.74 -17.20 21.34
N GLN A 264 15.69 -17.92 21.71
CA GLN A 264 15.11 -19.01 20.95
C GLN A 264 13.93 -18.47 20.14
N ALA A 265 13.97 -18.61 18.83
CA ALA A 265 12.85 -18.27 17.96
C ALA A 265 11.73 -19.33 18.08
N CYS A 266 10.47 -18.90 17.98
CA CYS A 266 9.34 -19.80 17.88
C CYS A 266 9.54 -20.74 16.67
N SER A 267 9.46 -22.05 16.90
CA SER A 267 9.79 -23.04 15.88
C SER A 267 8.90 -22.98 14.64
N ARG A 268 7.66 -22.48 14.76
CA ARG A 268 6.70 -22.35 13.67
C ARG A 268 6.87 -21.05 12.88
N CYS A 269 6.77 -19.90 13.53
CA CYS A 269 6.76 -18.61 12.84
C CYS A 269 8.14 -18.01 12.59
N LYS A 270 9.16 -18.43 13.36
CA LYS A 270 10.52 -17.88 13.36
C LYS A 270 10.63 -16.37 13.66
N PHE A 271 9.51 -15.67 13.83
CA PHE A 271 9.41 -14.24 14.09
C PHE A 271 9.58 -13.90 15.58
N THR A 272 8.78 -14.53 16.45
CA THR A 272 8.84 -14.23 17.89
C THR A 272 10.01 -14.96 18.54
N THR A 273 10.69 -14.27 19.45
CA THR A 273 11.89 -14.75 20.16
C THR A 273 11.70 -14.76 21.67
N TYR A 274 12.34 -15.70 22.36
CA TYR A 274 12.19 -15.91 23.80
C TYR A 274 13.52 -16.29 24.47
N CYS A 275 13.79 -15.78 25.66
CA CYS A 275 14.97 -16.20 26.44
C CYS A 275 14.89 -17.64 26.95
N SER A 276 13.68 -18.23 26.96
CA SER A 276 13.45 -19.60 27.42
C SER A 276 12.11 -20.14 26.96
N ALA A 277 11.99 -21.47 26.92
CA ALA A 277 10.71 -22.15 26.75
C ALA A 277 9.65 -21.75 27.80
N ARG A 278 10.06 -21.31 29.00
CA ARG A 278 9.15 -20.78 30.01
C ARG A 278 8.48 -19.49 29.53
N CYS A 279 9.26 -18.54 29.03
CA CYS A 279 8.73 -17.28 28.48
C CYS A 279 7.83 -17.53 27.27
N GLN A 280 8.20 -18.49 26.41
CA GLN A 280 7.34 -18.91 25.31
C GLN A 280 5.98 -19.43 25.82
N LYS A 281 5.97 -20.33 26.81
CA LYS A 281 4.73 -20.88 27.38
C LYS A 281 3.84 -19.81 28.02
N LEU A 282 4.43 -18.83 28.70
CA LEU A 282 3.70 -17.70 29.29
C LEU A 282 3.03 -16.83 28.23
N HIS A 283 3.77 -16.49 27.17
CA HIS A 283 3.27 -15.67 26.06
C HIS A 283 2.36 -16.47 25.09
N TRP A 284 2.40 -17.81 25.11
CA TRP A 284 1.74 -18.67 24.11
C TRP A 284 0.25 -18.40 23.94
N ARG A 285 -0.48 -18.05 25.01
CA ARG A 285 -1.93 -17.77 24.94
C ARG A 285 -2.24 -16.62 23.98
N GLU A 286 -1.37 -15.62 23.90
CA GLU A 286 -1.51 -14.46 23.03
C GLU A 286 -0.93 -14.77 21.65
N HIS A 287 0.33 -15.22 21.60
CA HIS A 287 1.03 -15.54 20.36
C HIS A 287 0.30 -16.57 19.48
N LYS A 288 -0.34 -17.60 20.05
CA LYS A 288 -0.97 -18.65 19.23
C LYS A 288 -2.09 -18.13 18.31
N LYS A 289 -2.64 -16.95 18.60
CA LYS A 289 -3.71 -16.32 17.81
C LYS A 289 -3.22 -15.80 16.47
N ASP A 290 -1.93 -15.46 16.39
CA ASP A 290 -1.28 -14.90 15.22
C ASP A 290 -0.04 -15.71 14.80
N CYS A 291 0.12 -16.94 15.29
CA CYS A 291 1.27 -17.79 14.95
C CYS A 291 1.05 -18.50 13.61
N HIS A 292 1.69 -17.99 12.55
CA HIS A 292 1.69 -18.57 11.20
C HIS A 292 3.06 -19.15 10.84
N PRO A 293 3.17 -20.12 9.91
CA PRO A 293 4.45 -20.53 9.34
C PRO A 293 5.21 -19.33 8.77
N PHE A 294 6.54 -19.35 8.84
CA PHE A 294 7.39 -18.24 8.37
C PHE A 294 7.11 -17.86 6.92
N GLU A 295 7.07 -18.84 6.01
CA GLU A 295 6.76 -18.58 4.59
C GLU A 295 5.40 -17.90 4.40
N GLN A 296 4.38 -18.35 5.15
CA GLN A 296 3.08 -17.69 5.12
C GLN A 296 3.17 -16.24 5.60
N ILE A 297 3.94 -15.96 6.66
CA ILE A 297 4.14 -14.57 7.14
C ILE A 297 4.74 -13.71 6.04
N ILE A 298 5.67 -14.20 5.24
CA ILE A 298 6.30 -13.38 4.19
C ILE A 298 5.35 -13.19 3.00
N HIS A 299 4.64 -14.23 2.58
CA HIS A 299 3.91 -14.24 1.31
C HIS A 299 2.43 -13.87 1.41
N ASP A 300 1.79 -14.05 2.57
CA ASP A 300 0.37 -13.80 2.77
C ASP A 300 0.12 -12.31 3.10
N ASP A 301 -0.34 -11.56 2.11
CA ASP A 301 -0.61 -10.12 2.23
C ASP A 301 -1.69 -9.79 3.28
N GLU A 302 -2.58 -10.75 3.60
CA GLU A 302 -3.62 -10.56 4.63
C GLU A 302 -3.06 -10.57 6.06
N LEU A 303 -1.80 -10.97 6.24
CA LEU A 303 -1.09 -10.88 7.51
C LEU A 303 -0.41 -9.53 7.74
N TRP A 304 -0.53 -8.57 6.81
CA TRP A 304 0.12 -7.25 6.87
C TRP A 304 -0.89 -6.11 6.77
N SER A 305 -0.71 -5.09 7.60
CA SER A 305 -1.61 -3.95 7.65
C SER A 305 -1.56 -3.16 6.34
N ASN A 306 -2.73 -2.73 5.88
CA ASN A 306 -2.83 -1.97 4.63
C ASN A 306 -2.30 -0.52 4.76
N HIS A 307 -2.15 0.03 5.96
CA HIS A 307 -1.74 1.43 6.15
C HIS A 307 -0.32 1.61 6.63
N PHE A 308 0.27 0.58 7.25
CA PHE A 308 1.59 0.70 7.86
C PHE A 308 2.57 -0.35 7.34
N GLY A 309 2.11 -1.31 6.53
CA GLY A 309 2.96 -2.39 6.04
C GLY A 309 3.57 -3.19 7.19
N LEU A 310 2.95 -3.15 8.36
CA LEU A 310 3.39 -3.84 9.57
C LEU A 310 2.62 -5.14 9.71
N ARG A 311 3.26 -6.15 10.28
CA ARG A 311 2.59 -7.42 10.55
C ARG A 311 1.38 -7.21 11.46
N LYS A 312 0.21 -7.71 11.07
CA LYS A 312 -0.99 -7.69 11.92
C LYS A 312 -0.78 -8.58 13.15
N GLY A 313 -1.48 -8.25 14.23
CA GLY A 313 -1.40 -8.99 15.48
C GLY A 313 -0.51 -8.32 16.51
N LEU A 314 -0.05 -9.12 17.47
CA LEU A 314 0.73 -8.64 18.59
C LEU A 314 2.14 -8.26 18.13
N GLN A 315 2.60 -7.10 18.60
CA GLN A 315 3.93 -6.56 18.37
C GLN A 315 4.83 -6.79 19.58
N SER A 316 6.14 -6.63 19.41
CA SER A 316 7.13 -6.79 20.47
C SER A 316 6.92 -5.81 21.63
N SER A 317 6.38 -4.63 21.34
CA SER A 317 6.00 -3.60 22.32
C SER A 317 4.75 -3.95 23.14
N GLY A 318 4.07 -5.07 22.84
CA GLY A 318 2.79 -5.44 23.42
C GLY A 318 1.59 -4.74 22.78
N SER A 319 1.80 -3.83 21.82
CA SER A 319 0.70 -3.25 21.04
C SER A 319 0.10 -4.29 20.09
N TYR A 320 -1.17 -4.14 19.75
CA TYR A 320 -1.86 -5.03 18.83
C TYR A 320 -2.28 -4.25 17.58
N ILE A 321 -1.70 -4.61 16.44
CA ILE A 321 -2.03 -4.01 15.14
C ILE A 321 -3.24 -4.75 14.58
N LYS A 322 -4.30 -4.00 14.28
CA LYS A 322 -5.46 -4.46 13.52
C LYS A 322 -5.44 -3.78 12.16
N ASP A 323 -6.24 -4.26 11.22
CA ASP A 323 -6.64 -3.38 10.13
C ASP A 323 -7.60 -2.32 10.67
N ASP A 324 -7.40 -1.10 10.22
CA ASP A 324 -8.14 0.08 10.63
C ASP A 324 -9.53 0.13 10.00
N GLY A 325 -10.28 -0.98 9.98
CA GLY A 325 -11.74 -1.00 9.78
C GLY A 325 -12.31 -0.36 8.50
N VAL A 326 -11.51 0.19 7.59
CA VAL A 326 -11.95 0.48 6.24
C VAL A 326 -11.89 -0.86 5.54
N SER A 327 -12.95 -1.66 5.70
CA SER A 327 -13.21 -2.70 4.73
C SER A 327 -13.00 -2.04 3.37
N PRO A 328 -12.12 -2.54 2.49
CA PRO A 328 -12.19 -2.11 1.10
C PRO A 328 -13.66 -2.23 0.71
N PRO A 329 -14.24 -1.31 -0.11
CA PRO A 329 -15.59 -1.49 -0.60
C PRO A 329 -15.64 -2.92 -1.06
N SER A 330 -16.39 -3.76 -0.35
CA SER A 330 -16.21 -5.19 -0.45
C SER A 330 -16.30 -5.48 -1.94
N TYR A 331 -15.28 -6.09 -2.53
CA TYR A 331 -15.41 -6.70 -3.86
C TYR A 331 -16.34 -7.91 -3.73
N SER A 332 -17.46 -7.76 -3.02
CA SER A 332 -18.63 -8.60 -3.15
C SER A 332 -19.15 -8.31 -4.54
N PHE A 333 -18.52 -8.95 -5.52
CA PHE A 333 -19.21 -9.40 -6.72
C PHE A 333 -20.43 -10.13 -6.17
N GLY A 334 -21.59 -9.44 -6.16
CA GLY A 334 -22.75 -9.90 -5.43
C GLY A 334 -23.08 -11.32 -5.85
N SER A 335 -22.97 -12.26 -4.91
CA SER A 335 -23.65 -13.55 -5.04
C SER A 335 -25.14 -13.25 -4.95
N ARG A 336 -25.76 -12.91 -6.08
CA ARG A 336 -27.20 -12.94 -6.26
C ARG A 336 -27.59 -14.26 -6.89
#